data_AF-A0A0D6MDI7-F1
#
_entry.id   AF-A0A0D6MDI7-F1
#
_cell.length_a   1.000
_cell.length_b   1.000
_cell.length_c   1.000
_cell.angle_alpha   90.00
_cell.angle_beta   90.00
_cell.angle_gamma   90.00
#
_symmetry.space_group_name_H-M   'P 1'
#
loop_
_entity.id
_entity.type
_entity.pdbx_description
1 polymer ?
#
loop_
_entity_poly.entity_id
_entity_poly.type
_entity_poly.pdbx_seq_one_letter_code
_entity_poly.pdbx_strand_id
1 'polypeptide(L)'
;MYRDFFTAAVSLLIKFESAHDYMDWTIGMHGIRIHFMDGSIRRDAVYLPEVAYEQGWDHLETINNLIEKGGYRGRIDEGFRLSLQVTRFQSSKVMISYDVSGIFTDNI
;
A
#
# COMPACT_ATOMS: atom_id res chain seq x y z
N MET A 1 -12.99 -22.16 24.14
CA MET A 1 -13.04 -20.71 24.45
C MET A 1 -12.24 -20.00 23.37
N TYR A 2 -12.89 -19.55 22.29
CA TYR A 2 -12.24 -18.70 21.29
C TYR A 2 -12.36 -17.26 21.75
N ARG A 3 -11.23 -16.55 21.81
CA ARG A 3 -11.19 -15.11 22.05
C ARG A 3 -11.03 -14.45 20.70
N ASP A 4 -12.08 -13.76 20.25
CA ASP A 4 -12.01 -12.96 19.03
C ASP A 4 -11.47 -11.58 19.38
N PHE A 5 -10.25 -11.29 18.93
CA PHE A 5 -9.64 -9.97 19.00
C PHE A 5 -9.77 -9.31 17.63
N PHE A 6 -10.44 -8.16 17.57
CA PHE A 6 -10.51 -7.36 16.35
C PHE A 6 -9.58 -6.16 16.50
N THR A 7 -8.71 -5.94 15.51
CA THR A 7 -7.85 -4.75 15.45
C THR A 7 -8.23 -3.91 14.25
N ALA A 8 -8.51 -2.63 14.48
CA ALA A 8 -8.71 -1.65 13.44
C ALA A 8 -7.46 -0.74 13.37
N ALA A 9 -7.02 -0.43 12.15
CA ALA A 9 -5.93 0.51 11.91
C ALA A 9 -6.40 1.65 11.03
N VAL A 10 -6.01 2.89 11.38
CA VAL A 10 -6.21 4.08 10.57
C VAL A 10 -4.85 4.65 10.22
N SER A 11 -4.60 4.89 8.94
CA SER A 11 -3.36 5.51 8.46
C SER A 11 -3.67 6.89 7.85
N LEU A 12 -3.10 7.94 8.44
CA LEU A 12 -3.14 9.28 7.87
C LEU A 12 -1.97 9.44 6.90
N LEU A 13 -2.28 9.72 5.64
CA LEU A 13 -1.28 9.93 4.59
C LEU A 13 -0.91 11.41 4.50
N ILE A 14 0.38 11.71 4.51
CA ILE A 14 0.94 13.06 4.54
C ILE A 14 2.15 13.18 3.60
N LYS A 15 2.55 14.42 3.30
CA LYS A 15 3.76 14.73 2.49
C LYS A 15 3.79 14.01 1.14
N PHE A 16 2.75 14.23 0.34
CA PHE A 16 2.72 13.71 -1.03
C PHE A 16 3.70 14.46 -1.92
N GLU A 17 4.57 13.74 -2.59
CA GLU A 17 5.59 14.27 -3.49
C GLU A 17 5.64 13.44 -4.78
N SER A 18 5.78 14.09 -5.93
CA SER A 18 6.10 13.38 -7.17
C SER A 18 7.52 12.81 -7.05
N ALA A 19 7.67 11.52 -7.34
CA ALA A 19 8.98 10.88 -7.44
C ALA A 19 9.57 11.15 -8.83
N HIS A 20 10.91 11.15 -8.92
CA HIS A 20 11.64 11.31 -10.18
C HIS A 20 11.44 10.11 -11.11
N ASP A 21 11.53 8.91 -10.56
CA ASP A 21 11.32 7.63 -11.24
C ASP A 21 10.69 6.62 -10.25
N TYR A 22 10.53 5.38 -10.70
CA TYR A 22 9.92 4.33 -9.89
C TYR A 22 10.79 3.82 -8.72
N MET A 23 12.06 4.23 -8.67
CA MET A 23 13.02 3.89 -7.61
C MET A 23 13.18 5.02 -6.58
N ASP A 24 12.75 6.25 -6.88
CA ASP A 24 12.89 7.44 -6.03
C ASP A 24 11.94 7.46 -4.81
N TRP A 25 12.07 6.45 -3.95
CA TRP A 25 11.42 6.33 -2.65
C TRP A 25 12.23 5.39 -1.74
N THR A 26 11.85 5.31 -0.47
CA THR A 26 12.63 4.59 0.55
C THR A 26 11.75 3.52 1.18
N ILE A 27 12.14 2.26 1.03
CA ILE A 27 11.43 1.12 1.60
C ILE A 27 11.30 1.28 3.12
N GLY A 28 10.10 1.01 3.66
CA GLY A 28 9.79 1.15 5.08
C GLY A 28 9.50 2.57 5.56
N MET A 29 9.77 3.59 4.72
CA MET A 29 9.50 5.00 5.04
C MET A 29 8.40 5.59 4.17
N HIS A 30 8.46 5.31 2.88
CA HIS A 30 7.56 5.89 1.89
C HIS A 30 6.52 4.86 1.44
N GLY A 31 5.26 5.27 1.47
CA GLY A 31 4.20 4.66 0.68
C GLY A 31 4.28 5.18 -0.74
N ILE A 32 3.76 4.39 -1.67
CA ILE A 32 3.83 4.67 -3.09
C ILE A 32 2.45 4.57 -3.72
N ARG A 33 2.15 5.55 -4.56
CA ARG A 33 1.00 5.55 -5.46
C ARG A 33 1.52 5.61 -6.88
N ILE A 34 1.09 4.69 -7.72
CA ILE A 34 1.38 4.72 -9.15
C ILE A 34 0.13 5.08 -9.94
N HIS A 35 0.35 5.75 -11.06
CA HIS A 35 -0.67 6.07 -12.03
C HIS A 35 -0.11 5.93 -13.45
N PHE A 36 -0.87 5.29 -14.34
CA PHE A 36 -0.52 5.13 -15.75
C PHE A 36 -1.77 4.86 -16.60
N MET A 37 -1.60 4.97 -17.93
CA MET A 37 -2.63 4.65 -18.91
C MET A 37 -2.40 3.25 -19.48
N ASP A 38 -3.44 2.43 -19.46
CA ASP A 38 -3.52 1.14 -20.15
C ASP A 38 -4.50 1.28 -21.32
N GLY A 39 -3.99 1.71 -22.47
CA GLY A 39 -4.83 2.16 -23.58
C GLY A 39 -5.66 3.39 -23.19
N SER A 40 -6.99 3.26 -23.18
CA SER A 40 -7.91 4.30 -22.72
C SER A 40 -8.27 4.20 -21.24
N ILE A 41 -7.82 3.15 -20.54
CA ILE A 41 -8.15 2.91 -19.14
C ILE A 41 -7.08 3.54 -18.26
N ARG A 42 -7.49 4.46 -17.40
CA ARG A 42 -6.65 4.99 -16.34
C ARG A 42 -6.55 3.97 -15.22
N ARG A 43 -5.33 3.63 -14.80
CA ARG A 43 -5.08 2.73 -13.67
C ARG A 43 -4.35 3.45 -12.56
N ASP A 44 -4.72 3.12 -11.33
CA ASP A 44 -4.03 3.59 -10.13
C ASP A 44 -3.98 2.49 -9.06
N ALA A 45 -2.90 2.48 -8.31
CA ALA A 45 -2.69 1.54 -7.22
C ALA A 45 -1.82 2.16 -6.14
N VAL A 46 -2.02 1.72 -4.89
CA VAL A 46 -1.31 2.23 -3.72
C VAL A 46 -0.78 1.08 -2.86
N TYR A 47 0.45 1.23 -2.38
CA TYR A 47 0.98 0.53 -1.21
C TYR A 47 1.35 1.51 -0.12
N LEU A 48 1.09 1.11 1.13
CA LEU A 48 1.48 1.84 2.32
C LEU A 48 2.98 1.59 2.63
N PRO A 49 3.64 2.47 3.42
CA PRO A 49 5.07 2.36 3.69
C PRO A 49 5.53 0.99 4.20
N GLU A 50 4.70 0.32 4.99
CA GLU A 50 5.02 -0.97 5.60
C GLU A 50 5.02 -2.14 4.61
N VAL A 51 4.28 -2.05 3.50
CA VAL A 51 4.00 -3.24 2.66
C VAL A 51 5.25 -3.83 2.04
N ALA A 52 6.07 -3.00 1.37
CA ALA A 52 7.30 -3.48 0.74
C ALA A 52 8.28 -4.07 1.77
N TYR A 53 8.39 -3.41 2.92
CA TYR A 53 9.26 -3.85 4.01
C TYR A 53 8.80 -5.18 4.62
N GLU A 54 7.52 -5.32 4.94
CA GLU A 54 6.96 -6.53 5.54
C GLU A 54 7.02 -7.75 4.60
N GLN A 55 6.90 -7.52 3.29
CA GLN A 55 7.03 -8.58 2.29
C GLN A 55 8.49 -8.90 1.93
N GLY A 56 9.45 -8.05 2.35
CA GLY A 56 10.84 -8.17 1.96
C GLY A 56 11.10 -7.89 0.48
N TRP A 57 10.24 -7.09 -0.15
CA TRP A 57 10.37 -6.74 -1.57
C TRP A 57 11.35 -5.60 -1.79
N ASP A 58 12.12 -5.69 -2.87
CA ASP A 58 12.86 -4.55 -3.39
C ASP A 58 11.96 -3.58 -4.18
N HIS A 59 12.51 -2.48 -4.68
CA HIS A 59 11.75 -1.49 -5.43
C HIS A 59 11.12 -2.05 -6.71
N LEU A 60 11.82 -2.93 -7.41
CA LEU A 60 11.37 -3.50 -8.69
C LEU A 60 10.25 -4.50 -8.46
N GLU A 61 10.41 -5.40 -7.50
CA GLU A 61 9.38 -6.34 -7.06
C GLU A 61 8.15 -5.57 -6.57
N THR A 62 8.33 -4.54 -5.75
CA THR A 62 7.21 -3.73 -5.24
C THR A 62 6.43 -3.07 -6.37
N ILE A 63 7.13 -2.44 -7.34
CA ILE A 63 6.49 -1.75 -8.46
C ILE A 63 5.77 -2.74 -9.38
N ASN A 64 6.38 -3.88 -9.70
CA ASN A 64 5.75 -4.91 -10.52
C ASN A 64 4.48 -5.46 -9.85
N ASN A 65 4.55 -5.81 -8.56
CA ASN A 65 3.38 -6.25 -7.79
C ASN A 65 2.30 -5.17 -7.72
N LEU A 66 2.69 -3.90 -7.59
CA LEU A 66 1.74 -2.79 -7.52
C LEU A 66 1.04 -2.53 -8.86
N ILE A 67 1.74 -2.67 -10.00
CA ILE A 67 1.17 -2.62 -11.35
C ILE A 67 0.12 -3.72 -11.53
N GLU A 68 0.45 -4.95 -11.15
CA GLU A 68 -0.46 -6.10 -11.22
C GLU A 68 -1.67 -5.93 -10.30
N LYS A 69 -1.46 -5.38 -9.09
CA LYS A 69 -2.54 -4.99 -8.16
C LYS A 69 -3.48 -3.94 -8.77
N GLY A 70 -2.95 -3.02 -9.59
CA GLY A 70 -3.74 -2.07 -10.40
C GLY A 70 -4.52 -2.73 -11.56
N GLY A 71 -4.42 -4.05 -11.71
CA GLY A 71 -5.16 -4.85 -12.68
C GLY A 71 -4.53 -4.90 -14.06
N TYR A 72 -3.28 -4.46 -14.22
CA TYR A 72 -2.54 -4.60 -15.47
C TYR A 72 -2.04 -6.04 -15.63
N ARG A 73 -2.18 -6.58 -16.84
CA ARG A 73 -1.83 -7.97 -17.19
C ARG A 73 -0.86 -8.07 -18.38
N GLY A 74 -0.38 -6.92 -18.87
CA GLY A 74 0.54 -6.85 -20.01
C GLY A 74 2.00 -7.08 -19.61
N ARG A 75 2.91 -6.92 -20.58
CA ARG A 75 4.35 -7.05 -20.34
C ARG A 75 4.86 -5.84 -19.56
N ILE A 76 5.60 -6.10 -18.48
CA ILE A 76 6.25 -5.06 -17.66
C ILE A 76 7.75 -5.05 -17.95
N ASP A 77 8.21 -4.10 -18.76
CA ASP A 77 9.62 -3.86 -19.04
C ASP A 77 10.12 -2.56 -18.40
N GLU A 78 11.40 -2.23 -18.63
CA GLU A 78 12.02 -1.06 -18.01
C GLU A 78 11.44 0.25 -18.51
N GLY A 79 11.14 0.34 -19.81
CA GLY A 79 10.51 1.52 -20.40
C GLY A 79 9.12 1.76 -19.79
N PHE A 80 8.36 0.69 -19.57
CA PHE A 80 7.07 0.78 -18.90
C PHE A 80 7.21 1.27 -17.46
N ARG A 81 8.14 0.73 -16.67
CA ARG A 81 8.40 1.18 -15.29
C ARG A 81 8.81 2.66 -15.23
N LEU A 82 9.67 3.11 -16.13
CA LEU A 82 10.09 4.51 -16.23
C LEU A 82 8.96 5.44 -16.70
N SER A 83 7.93 4.92 -17.38
CA SER A 83 6.77 5.70 -17.82
C SER A 83 5.74 5.98 -16.72
N LEU A 84 5.86 5.31 -15.56
CA LEU A 84 4.92 5.43 -14.46
C LEU A 84 4.97 6.83 -13.86
N GLN A 85 3.80 7.39 -13.56
CA GLN A 85 3.73 8.55 -12.67
C GLN A 85 3.69 8.03 -11.24
N VAL A 86 4.77 8.28 -10.50
CA VAL A 86 4.92 7.79 -9.13
C VAL A 86 4.80 8.96 -8.15
N THR A 87 3.96 8.79 -7.15
CA THR A 87 3.84 9.70 -6.01
C THR A 87 4.25 8.95 -4.76
N ARG A 88 5.23 9.47 -4.03
CA ARG A 88 5.61 8.98 -2.70
C ARG A 88 4.92 9.78 -1.62
N PHE A 89 4.65 9.15 -0.49
CA PHE A 89 4.07 9.80 0.68
C PHE A 89 4.54 9.13 1.97
N GLN A 90 4.39 9.81 3.10
CA GLN A 90 4.61 9.23 4.41
C GLN A 90 3.25 8.95 5.06
N SER A 91 3.18 8.00 6.00
CA SER A 91 1.96 7.77 6.77
C SER A 91 2.22 7.70 8.26
N SER A 92 1.29 8.24 9.05
CA SER A 92 1.22 8.00 10.49
C SER A 92 0.08 7.02 10.77
N LYS A 93 0.42 5.84 11.30
CA LYS A 93 -0.52 4.76 11.59
C LYS A 93 -0.92 4.77 13.07
N VAL A 94 -2.22 4.70 13.33
CA VAL A 94 -2.77 4.50 14.67
C VAL A 94 -3.58 3.21 14.65
N MET A 95 -3.32 2.32 15.61
CA MET A 95 -4.03 1.05 15.76
C MET A 95 -4.83 1.06 17.07
N ILE A 96 -6.06 0.56 17.00
CA ILE A 96 -6.92 0.33 18.15
C ILE A 96 -7.31 -1.15 18.15
N SER A 97 -7.06 -1.82 19.26
CA SER A 97 -7.47 -3.21 19.48
C SER A 97 -8.68 -3.26 20.40
N TYR A 98 -9.70 -4.01 20.01
CA TYR A 98 -10.91 -4.22 20.80
C TYR A 98 -10.97 -5.67 21.28
N ASP A 99 -11.17 -5.84 22.60
CA ASP A 99 -11.41 -7.12 23.23
C ASP A 99 -12.94 -7.30 23.42
N VAL A 100 -13.52 -8.25 22.69
CA VAL A 100 -14.97 -8.51 22.70
C VAL A 100 -15.42 -9.31 23.94
N SER A 101 -14.51 -9.67 24.86
CA SER A 101 -14.82 -10.52 26.00
C SER A 101 -15.76 -9.94 27.07
N GLY A 102 -16.17 -8.66 26.96
CA GLY A 102 -16.96 -7.96 27.98
C GLY A 102 -18.47 -7.79 27.73
N ILE A 103 -19.05 -8.26 26.62
CA ILE A 103 -20.46 -7.94 26.26
C ILE A 103 -21.47 -9.07 26.58
N PHE A 104 -21.03 -10.27 26.96
CA PHE A 104 -21.95 -11.38 27.27
C PHE A 104 -21.78 -11.95 28.68
N THR A 105 -21.90 -11.10 29.71
CA THR A 105 -22.33 -11.54 31.04
C THR A 105 -23.13 -10.41 31.71
N ASP A 106 -24.40 -10.25 31.33
CA ASP A 106 -25.42 -9.73 32.23
C ASP A 106 -26.81 -10.18 31.74
N ASN A 107 -27.48 -10.96 32.60
CA ASN A 107 -28.88 -11.40 32.58
C ASN A 107 -29.26 -12.58 31.67
N ILE A 108 -29.17 -13.81 32.20
CA ILE A 108 -30.34 -14.65 32.59
C ILE A 108 -29.99 -15.40 33.87
#